data_AF-A0A4S9FAK8-F1
#
_entry.id   AF-A0A4S9FAK8-F1
#
_cell.length_a   1.000
_cell.length_b   1.000
_cell.length_c   1.000
_cell.angle_alpha   90.00
_cell.angle_beta   90.00
_cell.angle_gamma   90.00
#
_symmetry.space_group_name_H-M   'P 1'
#
loop_
_entity.id
_entity.type
_entity.pdbx_description
1 polymer ?
#
loop_
_entity_poly.entity_id
_entity_poly.type
_entity_poly.pdbx_seq_one_letter_code
_entity_poly.pdbx_strand_id
1 'polypeptide(L)'
;MTQHLDAHARPPDALRLQYKHYQKASIHALDQDPVLFDAHRRNLNAYDDRNFHQSEPEAIQNIYSRFLGEPLNTPPTSIQSARLYEHPDVPGLFIIPSLLLKEVQLSLLDKLLHRDLSNATHKTNLHIHYDIAYPQKSDGSPASFFSNQAHNISHQPKDSAVHKPLAMSSCLNRKLRWVTIGGQYDWTQKVYPSSAPPPFPEDVAFL
;
A
#
# COMPACT_ATOMS: atom_id res chain seq x y z
N MET A 1 7.80 -19.26 30.90
CA MET A 1 8.84 -19.78 29.97
C MET A 1 8.57 -19.15 28.61
N THR A 2 9.38 -18.19 28.20
CA THR A 2 9.26 -17.57 26.87
C THR A 2 9.70 -18.60 25.83
N GLN A 3 8.74 -19.13 25.06
CA GLN A 3 9.06 -19.99 23.91
C GLN A 3 9.98 -19.22 22.98
N HIS A 4 11.16 -19.77 22.71
CA HIS A 4 12.08 -19.27 21.70
C HIS A 4 11.40 -19.39 20.32
N LEU A 5 10.96 -18.27 19.76
CA LEU A 5 10.31 -18.23 18.46
C LEU A 5 11.39 -18.44 17.38
N ASP A 6 11.35 -19.59 16.70
CA ASP A 6 12.19 -19.86 15.54
C ASP A 6 11.54 -19.28 14.28
N ALA A 7 12.18 -18.27 13.68
CA ALA A 7 11.72 -17.62 12.45
C ALA A 7 11.75 -18.54 11.21
N HIS A 8 12.42 -19.70 11.30
CA HIS A 8 12.47 -20.72 10.26
C HIS A 8 11.53 -21.90 10.54
N ALA A 9 10.82 -21.88 11.67
CA ALA A 9 9.87 -22.93 12.00
C ALA A 9 8.77 -23.01 10.93
N ARG A 10 8.37 -24.24 10.61
CA ARG A 10 7.24 -24.48 9.73
C ARG A 10 5.98 -23.88 10.36
N PRO A 11 5.15 -23.14 9.58
CA PRO A 11 3.90 -22.60 10.12
C PRO A 11 2.97 -23.74 10.57
N PRO A 12 2.13 -23.51 11.59
CA PRO A 12 1.12 -24.47 12.02
C PRO A 12 0.32 -25.02 10.84
N ASP A 13 0.08 -26.33 10.85
CA ASP A 13 -0.58 -27.00 9.71
C ASP A 13 -2.00 -26.48 9.45
N ALA A 14 -2.72 -26.08 10.49
CA ALA A 14 -4.04 -25.46 10.36
C ALA A 14 -3.98 -24.17 9.51
N LEU A 15 -3.03 -23.26 9.79
CA LEU A 15 -2.84 -22.03 9.02
C LEU A 15 -2.42 -22.34 7.58
N ARG A 16 -1.52 -23.31 7.39
CA ARG A 16 -1.06 -23.72 6.05
C ARG A 16 -2.21 -24.30 5.22
N LEU A 17 -3.11 -25.07 5.83
CA LEU A 17 -4.29 -25.61 5.15
C LEU A 17 -5.29 -24.50 4.79
N GLN A 18 -5.55 -23.56 5.70
CA GLN A 18 -6.42 -22.41 5.44
C GLN A 18 -5.89 -21.55 4.29
N TYR A 19 -4.60 -21.26 4.28
CA TYR A 19 -3.95 -20.55 3.16
C TYR A 19 -4.13 -21.29 1.83
N LYS A 20 -3.85 -22.60 1.80
CA LYS A 20 -3.99 -23.42 0.58
C LYS A 20 -5.44 -23.51 0.08
N HIS A 21 -6.40 -23.50 1.01
CA HIS A 21 -7.82 -23.48 0.67
C HIS A 21 -8.16 -22.18 -0.08
N TYR A 22 -7.89 -21.01 0.51
CA TYR A 22 -8.23 -19.73 -0.11
C TYR A 22 -7.43 -19.41 -1.37
N GLN A 23 -6.17 -19.85 -1.44
CA GLN A 23 -5.35 -19.69 -2.66
C GLN A 23 -5.98 -20.37 -3.89
N LYS A 24 -6.73 -21.46 -3.68
CA LYS A 24 -7.34 -22.26 -4.76
C LYS A 24 -8.84 -22.02 -4.92
N ALA A 25 -9.46 -21.26 -4.02
CA ALA A 25 -10.88 -20.99 -4.06
C ALA A 25 -11.24 -20.13 -5.27
N SER A 26 -12.36 -20.46 -5.92
CA SER A 26 -12.91 -19.61 -6.98
C SER A 26 -13.60 -18.38 -6.36
N ILE A 27 -13.73 -17.30 -7.13
CA ILE A 27 -14.45 -16.09 -6.70
C ILE A 27 -15.86 -16.45 -6.20
N HIS A 28 -16.59 -17.28 -6.93
CA HIS A 28 -17.91 -17.74 -6.53
C HIS A 28 -17.92 -18.47 -5.18
N ALA A 29 -16.91 -19.32 -4.91
CA ALA A 29 -16.80 -20.00 -3.63
C ALA A 29 -16.51 -19.02 -2.47
N LEU A 30 -15.67 -18.01 -2.70
CA LEU A 30 -15.39 -16.94 -1.73
C LEU A 30 -16.65 -16.08 -1.44
N ASP A 31 -17.46 -15.84 -2.47
CA ASP A 31 -18.71 -15.08 -2.34
C ASP A 31 -19.77 -15.78 -1.47
N GLN A 32 -19.69 -17.10 -1.38
CA GLN A 32 -20.60 -17.93 -0.58
C GLN A 32 -19.99 -18.40 0.74
N ASP A 33 -18.71 -18.14 1.01
CA ASP A 33 -18.06 -18.58 2.25
C ASP A 33 -18.62 -17.79 3.46
N PRO A 34 -19.27 -18.46 4.42
CA PRO A 34 -19.83 -17.80 5.59
C PRO A 34 -18.76 -17.37 6.61
N VAL A 35 -17.53 -17.89 6.54
CA VAL A 35 -16.46 -17.57 7.49
C VAL A 35 -15.70 -16.31 7.08
N LEU A 36 -15.74 -15.93 5.80
CA LEU A 36 -15.10 -14.72 5.32
C LEU A 36 -15.82 -13.47 5.81
N PHE A 37 -15.07 -12.61 6.49
CA PHE A 37 -15.53 -11.27 6.81
C PHE A 37 -15.77 -10.46 5.55
N ASP A 38 -16.97 -9.92 5.43
CA ASP A 38 -17.35 -8.97 4.39
C ASP A 38 -18.34 -7.97 5.00
N ALA A 39 -17.93 -6.71 5.05
CA ALA A 39 -18.73 -5.63 5.61
C ALA A 39 -20.04 -5.35 4.85
N HIS A 40 -20.17 -5.85 3.62
CA HIS A 40 -21.39 -5.75 2.82
C HIS A 40 -22.32 -6.95 3.03
N ARG A 41 -21.89 -7.99 3.74
CA ARG A 41 -22.71 -9.16 4.07
C ARG A 41 -23.33 -9.02 5.45
N ARG A 42 -24.44 -9.72 5.65
CA ARG A 42 -25.13 -9.80 6.96
C ARG A 42 -24.44 -10.73 7.96
N ASN A 43 -23.39 -11.45 7.57
CA ASN A 43 -22.74 -12.45 8.42
C ASN A 43 -21.61 -11.84 9.27
N LEU A 44 -21.95 -10.81 10.05
CA LEU A 44 -21.02 -10.10 10.92
C LEU A 44 -21.02 -10.66 12.34
N ASN A 45 -21.69 -11.78 12.59
CA ASN A 45 -21.91 -12.34 13.93
C ASN A 45 -20.62 -12.65 14.70
N ALA A 46 -19.48 -12.78 14.02
CA ALA A 46 -18.17 -13.04 14.62
C ALA A 46 -17.42 -11.75 15.04
N TYR A 47 -17.96 -10.58 14.76
CA TYR A 47 -17.31 -9.29 14.98
C TYR A 47 -18.16 -8.39 15.87
N ASP A 48 -17.50 -7.70 16.78
CA ASP A 48 -18.10 -6.58 17.48
C ASP A 48 -18.04 -5.36 16.57
N ASP A 49 -19.14 -4.61 16.48
CA ASP A 49 -19.20 -3.42 15.66
C ASP A 49 -19.73 -2.20 16.43
N ARG A 50 -19.15 -1.05 16.12
CA ARG A 50 -19.52 0.24 16.70
C ARG A 50 -19.45 1.34 15.65
N ASN A 51 -20.11 2.46 15.91
CA ASN A 51 -19.92 3.63 15.07
C ASN A 51 -18.45 4.01 15.10
N PHE A 52 -17.86 4.23 13.92
CA PHE A 52 -16.54 4.82 13.83
C PHE A 52 -16.65 6.25 14.33
N HIS A 53 -16.30 6.47 15.58
CA HIS A 53 -16.49 7.76 16.23
C HIS A 53 -15.30 8.67 15.90
N GLN A 54 -15.46 9.48 14.87
CA GLN A 54 -14.72 10.73 14.77
C GLN A 54 -15.42 11.74 15.68
N SER A 55 -14.76 12.24 16.73
CA SER A 55 -15.34 13.28 17.59
C SER A 55 -15.63 14.58 16.84
N GLU A 56 -14.95 14.80 15.72
CA GLU A 56 -15.03 16.01 14.91
C GLU A 56 -15.09 15.66 13.41
N PRO A 57 -16.29 15.46 12.82
CA PRO A 57 -16.44 15.18 11.38
C PRO A 57 -15.81 16.26 10.49
N GLU A 58 -15.81 17.51 10.95
CA GLU A 58 -15.14 18.65 10.29
C GLU A 58 -13.63 18.43 10.19
N ALA A 59 -13.01 17.71 11.13
CA ALA A 59 -11.59 17.40 11.07
C ALA A 59 -11.26 16.51 9.86
N ILE A 60 -12.06 15.50 9.53
CA ILE A 60 -11.81 14.68 8.32
C ILE A 60 -12.06 15.49 7.06
N GLN A 61 -13.12 16.31 7.03
CA GLN A 61 -13.37 17.18 5.89
C GLN A 61 -12.16 18.10 5.63
N ASN A 62 -11.56 18.64 6.69
CA ASN A 62 -10.34 19.44 6.61
C ASN A 62 -9.14 18.61 6.15
N ILE A 63 -8.98 17.37 6.64
CA ILE A 63 -7.93 16.45 6.21
C ILE A 63 -8.01 16.20 4.70
N TYR A 64 -9.20 15.83 4.22
CA TYR A 64 -9.43 15.54 2.81
C TYR A 64 -9.30 16.78 1.94
N SER A 65 -9.83 17.92 2.38
CA SER A 65 -9.70 19.18 1.64
C SER A 65 -8.24 19.57 1.47
N ARG A 66 -7.44 19.49 2.54
CA ARG A 66 -6.01 19.77 2.50
C ARG A 66 -5.26 18.76 1.64
N PHE A 67 -5.59 17.47 1.73
CA PHE A 67 -4.96 16.44 0.91
C PHE A 67 -5.25 16.64 -0.58
N LEU A 68 -6.50 16.95 -0.93
CA LEU A 68 -6.91 17.18 -2.32
C LEU A 68 -6.44 18.53 -2.86
N GLY A 69 -6.15 19.49 -1.98
CA GLY A 69 -5.78 20.86 -2.34
C GLY A 69 -6.97 21.74 -2.72
N GLU A 70 -8.20 21.27 -2.49
CA GLU A 70 -9.46 21.92 -2.87
C GLU A 70 -10.49 21.72 -1.74
N PRO A 71 -11.35 22.72 -1.44
CA PRO A 71 -12.32 22.60 -0.37
C PRO A 71 -13.41 21.57 -0.70
N LEU A 72 -13.69 20.65 0.23
CA LEU A 72 -14.89 19.83 0.18
C LEU A 72 -16.10 20.64 0.64
N ASN A 73 -17.12 20.75 -0.21
CA ASN A 73 -18.32 21.55 0.08
C ASN A 73 -19.29 20.86 1.05
N THR A 74 -19.20 19.54 1.22
CA THR A 74 -20.06 18.77 2.12
C THR A 74 -19.27 17.77 2.94
N PRO A 75 -19.62 17.54 4.21
CA PRO A 75 -19.02 16.48 5.01
C PRO A 75 -19.22 15.12 4.32
N PRO A 76 -18.20 14.25 4.30
CA PRO A 76 -18.34 12.90 3.76
C PRO A 76 -19.38 12.08 4.52
N THR A 77 -20.53 11.82 3.89
CA THR A 77 -21.62 11.01 4.47
C THR A 77 -21.18 9.58 4.81
N SER A 78 -20.23 9.03 4.03
CA SER A 78 -19.64 7.71 4.27
C SER A 78 -18.95 7.60 5.62
N ILE A 79 -18.40 8.70 6.14
CA ILE A 79 -17.67 8.74 7.41
C ILE A 79 -18.64 8.87 8.59
N GLN A 80 -19.67 9.70 8.46
CA GLN A 80 -20.67 9.90 9.51
C GLN A 80 -21.41 8.61 9.87
N SER A 81 -21.51 7.69 8.90
CA SER A 81 -22.17 6.39 9.04
C SER A 81 -21.19 5.21 9.03
N ALA A 82 -19.88 5.48 9.04
CA ALA A 82 -18.87 4.44 9.00
C ALA A 82 -18.97 3.55 10.26
N ARG A 83 -18.85 2.25 10.05
CA ARG A 83 -18.76 1.25 11.12
C ARG A 83 -17.30 0.86 11.29
N LEU A 84 -16.91 0.69 12.55
CA LEU A 84 -15.66 0.08 12.95
C LEU A 84 -15.97 -1.34 13.42
N TYR A 85 -15.27 -2.31 12.86
CA TYR A 85 -15.35 -3.72 13.22
C TYR A 85 -14.08 -4.15 13.93
N GLU A 86 -14.22 -4.97 14.97
CA GLU A 86 -13.14 -5.55 15.75
C GLU A 86 -13.44 -7.03 16.00
N HIS A 87 -12.41 -7.89 15.89
CA HIS A 87 -12.56 -9.31 16.19
C HIS A 87 -12.25 -9.53 17.68
N PRO A 88 -13.12 -10.19 18.47
CA PRO A 88 -12.92 -10.38 19.91
C PRO A 88 -11.59 -11.05 20.27
N ASP A 89 -11.15 -12.02 19.47
CA ASP A 89 -9.89 -12.75 19.70
C ASP A 89 -8.63 -12.01 19.19
N VAL A 90 -8.78 -10.87 18.49
CA VAL A 90 -7.66 -10.09 17.95
C VAL A 90 -7.80 -8.62 18.36
N PRO A 91 -7.69 -8.34 19.67
CA PRO A 91 -7.87 -6.98 20.18
C PRO A 91 -6.86 -6.02 19.55
N GLY A 92 -7.35 -4.85 19.13
CA GLY A 92 -6.54 -3.82 18.45
C GLY A 92 -6.48 -3.94 16.92
N LEU A 93 -7.07 -4.97 16.31
CA LEU A 93 -7.31 -5.02 14.87
C LEU A 93 -8.64 -4.34 14.53
N PHE A 94 -8.57 -3.15 13.95
CA PHE A 94 -9.76 -2.40 13.50
C PHE A 94 -9.92 -2.47 11.98
N ILE A 95 -11.16 -2.69 11.54
CA ILE A 95 -11.53 -2.63 10.12
C ILE A 95 -12.59 -1.54 9.96
N ILE A 96 -12.30 -0.53 9.13
CA ILE A 96 -13.22 0.57 8.82
C ILE A 96 -13.41 0.60 7.29
N PRO A 97 -14.50 0.00 6.78
CA PRO A 97 -14.74 -0.08 5.35
C PRO A 97 -14.97 1.31 4.75
N SER A 98 -14.48 1.52 3.53
CA SER A 98 -14.78 2.71 2.73
C SER A 98 -14.50 4.05 3.43
N LEU A 99 -13.49 4.08 4.31
CA LEU A 99 -13.10 5.29 5.06
C LEU A 99 -12.72 6.44 4.12
N LEU A 100 -11.91 6.15 3.10
CA LEU A 100 -11.43 7.13 2.13
C LEU A 100 -12.47 7.39 1.04
N LEU A 101 -12.74 8.67 0.75
CA LEU A 101 -13.56 9.07 -0.40
C LEU A 101 -12.91 8.66 -1.73
N LYS A 102 -13.71 8.46 -2.77
CA LYS A 102 -13.21 8.07 -4.10
C LYS A 102 -12.16 9.03 -4.63
N GLU A 103 -12.38 10.33 -4.48
CA GLU A 103 -11.48 11.39 -4.95
C GLU A 103 -10.14 11.33 -4.19
N VAL A 104 -10.21 11.06 -2.88
CA VAL A 104 -9.03 10.85 -2.03
C VAL A 104 -8.26 9.60 -2.45
N GLN A 105 -8.95 8.48 -2.70
CA GLN A 105 -8.34 7.24 -3.18
C GLN A 105 -7.61 7.45 -4.51
N LEU A 106 -8.26 8.14 -5.47
CA LEU A 106 -7.66 8.43 -6.77
C LEU A 106 -6.45 9.36 -6.65
N SER A 107 -6.55 10.42 -5.85
CA SER A 107 -5.44 11.35 -5.62
C SER A 107 -4.27 10.68 -4.89
N LEU A 108 -4.55 9.78 -3.94
CA LEU A 108 -3.53 8.98 -3.26
C LEU A 108 -2.80 8.06 -4.23
N LEU A 109 -3.53 7.34 -5.09
CA LEU A 109 -2.92 6.49 -6.11
C LEU A 109 -2.08 7.31 -7.10
N ASP A 110 -2.57 8.46 -7.55
CA ASP A 110 -1.84 9.36 -8.44
C ASP A 110 -0.50 9.80 -7.82
N LYS A 111 -0.53 10.33 -6.59
CA LYS A 111 0.68 10.74 -5.85
C LYS A 111 1.65 9.58 -5.66
N LEU A 112 1.18 8.44 -5.16
CA LEU A 112 2.04 7.29 -4.88
C LEU A 112 2.70 6.73 -6.16
N LEU A 113 1.94 6.64 -7.26
CA LEU A 113 2.42 6.03 -8.50
C LEU A 113 3.20 6.99 -9.40
N HIS A 114 2.78 8.26 -9.50
CA HIS A 114 3.38 9.23 -10.41
C HIS A 114 4.45 10.11 -9.77
N ARG A 115 4.30 10.47 -8.49
CA ARG A 115 5.27 11.31 -7.77
C ARG A 115 6.24 10.47 -6.95
N ASP A 116 5.73 9.61 -6.08
CA ASP A 116 6.56 8.97 -5.05
C ASP A 116 7.34 7.77 -5.58
N LEU A 117 6.75 6.95 -6.43
CA LEU A 117 7.44 5.81 -7.05
C LEU A 117 8.61 6.24 -7.96
N SER A 118 8.47 7.39 -8.64
CA SER A 118 9.49 7.95 -9.54
C SER A 118 10.49 8.85 -8.83
N ASN A 119 10.51 8.86 -7.49
CA ASN A 119 11.50 9.58 -6.71
C ASN A 119 12.72 8.70 -6.45
N ALA A 120 13.92 9.16 -6.82
CA ALA A 120 15.18 8.41 -6.67
C ALA A 120 15.60 8.14 -5.22
N THR A 121 15.04 8.90 -4.26
CA THR A 121 15.27 8.68 -2.83
C THR A 121 14.48 7.48 -2.28
N HIS A 122 13.39 7.10 -2.94
CA HIS A 122 12.60 5.92 -2.60
C HIS A 122 13.14 4.67 -3.30
N LYS A 123 13.30 3.57 -2.57
CA LYS A 123 13.84 2.32 -3.11
C LYS A 123 12.73 1.33 -3.45
N THR A 124 13.04 0.45 -4.38
CA THR A 124 12.16 -0.61 -4.88
C THR A 124 12.93 -1.92 -4.91
N ASN A 125 12.23 -3.02 -5.12
CA ASN A 125 12.85 -4.34 -5.29
C ASN A 125 13.86 -4.42 -6.44
N LEU A 126 13.81 -3.48 -7.39
CA LEU A 126 14.66 -3.46 -8.56
C LEU A 126 16.04 -2.85 -8.30
N HIS A 127 16.13 -1.96 -7.31
CA HIS A 127 17.38 -1.25 -6.97
C HIS A 127 18.52 -2.18 -6.54
N ILE A 128 18.21 -3.42 -6.15
CA ILE A 128 19.21 -4.43 -5.81
C ILE A 128 20.00 -4.82 -7.07
N HIS A 129 19.33 -4.94 -8.22
CA HIS A 129 19.89 -5.56 -9.43
C HIS A 129 20.06 -4.60 -10.62
N TYR A 130 19.41 -3.44 -10.57
CA TYR A 130 19.35 -2.48 -11.67
C TYR A 130 19.72 -1.08 -11.22
N ASP A 131 20.35 -0.34 -12.13
CA ASP A 131 20.49 1.11 -12.08
C ASP A 131 19.23 1.72 -12.70
N ILE A 132 18.39 2.27 -11.83
CA ILE A 132 17.07 2.79 -12.20
C ILE A 132 17.25 4.14 -12.88
N ALA A 133 16.97 4.17 -14.18
CA ALA A 133 16.87 5.39 -14.96
C ALA A 133 15.56 6.14 -14.67
N TYR A 134 15.67 7.42 -14.32
CA TYR A 134 14.54 8.29 -13.98
C TYR A 134 14.23 9.25 -15.13
N PRO A 135 12.97 9.30 -15.61
CA PRO A 135 12.58 10.20 -16.70
C PRO A 135 12.58 11.65 -16.21
N GLN A 136 12.92 12.57 -17.13
CA GLN A 136 12.86 14.00 -16.90
C GLN A 136 12.03 14.67 -18.00
N LYS A 137 11.36 15.77 -17.66
CA LYS A 137 10.69 16.64 -18.62
C LYS A 137 11.71 17.51 -19.35
N SER A 138 11.26 18.24 -20.36
CA SER A 138 12.11 19.12 -21.19
C SER A 138 12.80 20.24 -20.40
N ASP A 139 12.21 20.65 -19.28
CA ASP A 139 12.76 21.65 -18.34
C ASP A 139 13.73 21.04 -17.31
N GLY A 140 14.04 19.74 -17.41
CA GLY A 140 14.89 19.01 -16.48
C GLY A 140 14.20 18.56 -15.19
N SER A 141 12.93 18.93 -14.97
CA SER A 141 12.19 18.50 -13.79
C SER A 141 11.88 16.99 -13.84
N PRO A 142 11.73 16.32 -12.68
CA PRO A 142 11.37 14.91 -12.64
C PRO A 142 10.05 14.62 -13.35
N ALA A 143 9.99 13.49 -14.05
CA ALA A 143 8.77 12.97 -14.65
C ALA A 143 8.36 11.64 -14.01
N SER A 144 7.10 11.27 -14.19
CA SER A 144 6.57 9.97 -13.76
C SER A 144 7.07 8.84 -14.64
N PHE A 145 7.23 7.64 -14.08
CA PHE A 145 7.44 6.39 -14.84
C PHE A 145 6.29 6.04 -15.78
N PHE A 146 5.11 6.62 -15.57
CA PHE A 146 3.94 6.48 -16.42
C PHE A 146 3.81 7.59 -17.46
N SER A 147 4.77 8.52 -17.52
CA SER A 147 4.79 9.61 -18.51
C SER A 147 5.33 9.14 -19.87
N ASN A 148 5.05 9.91 -20.92
CA ASN A 148 5.57 9.65 -22.26
C ASN A 148 7.11 9.66 -22.31
N GLN A 149 7.76 10.46 -21.46
CA GLN A 149 9.21 10.55 -21.34
C GLN A 149 9.85 9.22 -20.87
N ALA A 150 9.08 8.39 -20.16
CA ALA A 150 9.53 7.11 -19.66
C ALA A 150 9.43 5.96 -20.68
N HIS A 151 8.70 6.16 -21.80
CA HIS A 151 8.31 5.07 -22.71
C HIS A 151 9.50 4.29 -23.27
N ASN A 152 10.57 5.00 -23.65
CA ASN A 152 11.77 4.40 -24.24
C ASN A 152 12.89 4.17 -23.22
N ILE A 153 12.63 4.38 -21.92
CA ILE A 153 13.64 4.18 -20.89
C ILE A 153 13.82 2.69 -20.59
N SER A 154 15.07 2.29 -20.45
CA SER A 154 15.47 0.95 -20.03
C SER A 154 16.45 1.06 -18.87
N HIS A 155 16.15 0.38 -17.77
CA HIS A 155 17.03 0.28 -16.61
C HIS A 155 18.18 -0.67 -16.94
N GLN A 156 19.41 -0.23 -16.67
CA GLN A 156 20.59 -1.05 -16.93
C GLN A 156 20.83 -2.00 -15.76
N PRO A 157 21.21 -3.25 -16.02
CA PRO A 157 21.57 -4.17 -14.96
C PRO A 157 22.91 -3.75 -14.35
N LYS A 158 23.04 -3.87 -13.04
CA LYS A 158 24.35 -3.67 -12.37
C LYS A 158 25.37 -4.74 -12.77
N ASP A 159 24.87 -5.93 -13.12
CA ASP A 159 25.64 -7.03 -13.69
C ASP A 159 24.92 -7.55 -14.95
N SER A 160 25.50 -7.24 -16.11
CA SER A 160 24.98 -7.61 -17.43
C SER A 160 25.16 -9.09 -17.78
N ALA A 161 25.99 -9.83 -17.05
CA ALA A 161 26.12 -11.28 -17.21
C ALA A 161 24.93 -12.03 -16.56
N VAL A 162 24.33 -11.43 -15.53
CA VAL A 162 23.21 -12.05 -14.77
C VAL A 162 21.85 -11.56 -15.27
N HIS A 163 21.73 -10.28 -15.61
CA HIS A 163 20.45 -9.67 -15.99
C HIS A 163 20.54 -8.95 -17.33
N LYS A 164 19.42 -8.97 -18.07
CA LYS A 164 19.25 -8.14 -19.28
C LYS A 164 18.69 -6.77 -18.91
N PRO A 165 18.94 -5.73 -19.73
CA PRO A 165 18.28 -4.43 -19.59
C PRO A 165 16.77 -4.56 -19.47
N LEU A 166 16.18 -3.76 -18.58
CA LEU A 166 14.78 -3.84 -18.21
C LEU A 166 14.03 -2.60 -18.72
N ALA A 167 13.27 -2.77 -19.80
CA ALA A 167 12.39 -1.73 -20.31
C ALA A 167 11.36 -1.30 -19.25
N MET A 168 11.02 0.01 -19.23
CA MET A 168 10.07 0.59 -18.28
C MET A 168 8.71 -0.13 -18.27
N SER A 169 8.21 -0.52 -19.44
CA SER A 169 6.95 -1.28 -19.54
C SER A 169 7.00 -2.63 -18.81
N SER A 170 8.13 -3.35 -18.90
CA SER A 170 8.34 -4.62 -18.18
C SER A 170 8.58 -4.38 -16.69
N CYS A 171 9.26 -3.29 -16.34
CA CYS A 171 9.41 -2.82 -14.96
C CYS A 171 8.03 -2.71 -14.29
N LEU A 172 7.15 -1.87 -14.82
CA LEU A 172 5.85 -1.56 -14.22
C LEU A 172 4.88 -2.75 -14.24
N ASN A 173 4.80 -3.50 -15.35
CA ASN A 173 3.78 -4.53 -15.49
C ASN A 173 4.18 -5.89 -14.90
N ARG A 174 5.49 -6.17 -14.74
CA ARG A 174 5.95 -7.53 -14.44
C ARG A 174 6.99 -7.63 -13.35
N LYS A 175 7.78 -6.60 -13.06
CA LYS A 175 8.96 -6.74 -12.18
C LYS A 175 8.89 -5.92 -10.90
N LEU A 176 8.20 -4.79 -10.89
CA LEU A 176 7.97 -4.01 -9.67
C LEU A 176 7.09 -4.80 -8.69
N ARG A 177 7.44 -4.80 -7.42
CA ARG A 177 6.73 -5.52 -6.35
C ARG A 177 6.48 -4.66 -5.12
N TRP A 178 7.44 -3.82 -4.76
CA TRP A 178 7.35 -2.96 -3.60
C TRP A 178 8.15 -1.68 -3.81
N VAL A 179 7.80 -0.66 -3.03
CA VAL A 179 8.53 0.59 -2.88
C VAL A 179 8.58 0.94 -1.38
N THR A 180 9.68 1.53 -0.93
CA THR A 180 9.86 2.11 0.40
C THR A 180 9.80 3.63 0.29
N ILE A 181 8.78 4.23 0.90
CA ILE A 181 8.53 5.68 0.93
C ILE A 181 8.94 6.20 2.31
N GLY A 182 9.75 7.26 2.36
CA GLY A 182 10.37 7.71 3.60
C GLY A 182 11.51 6.80 4.07
N GLY A 183 11.36 6.14 5.23
CA GLY A 183 12.37 5.22 5.77
C GLY A 183 12.68 4.02 4.86
N GLN A 184 13.95 3.81 4.53
CA GLN A 184 14.38 2.78 3.58
C GLN A 184 14.74 1.49 4.31
N TYR A 185 13.77 0.58 4.48
CA TYR A 185 13.99 -0.70 5.17
C TYR A 185 14.99 -1.59 4.43
N ASP A 186 16.02 -2.07 5.13
CA ASP A 186 16.97 -3.05 4.60
C ASP A 186 16.38 -4.46 4.78
N TRP A 187 15.87 -5.04 3.70
CA TRP A 187 15.31 -6.40 3.70
C TRP A 187 16.34 -7.50 4.01
N THR A 188 17.63 -7.25 3.79
CA THR A 188 18.70 -8.23 4.03
C THR A 188 19.03 -8.28 5.52
N GLN A 189 19.26 -7.10 6.12
CA GLN A 189 19.60 -6.98 7.54
C GLN A 189 18.36 -6.93 8.44
N LYS A 190 17.17 -6.78 7.86
CA LYS A 190 15.87 -6.65 8.53
C LYS A 190 15.80 -5.48 9.52
N VAL A 191 16.46 -4.37 9.19
CA VAL A 191 16.53 -3.17 10.04
C VAL A 191 16.28 -1.90 9.22
N TYR A 192 15.83 -0.85 9.89
CA TYR A 192 15.96 0.50 9.35
C TYR A 192 17.40 0.97 9.53
N PRO A 193 18.07 1.48 8.46
CA PRO A 193 19.41 2.04 8.57
C PRO A 193 19.47 3.20 9.56
N SER A 194 20.62 3.40 10.20
CA SER A 194 20.86 4.51 11.14
C SER A 194 21.03 5.87 10.45
N SER A 195 21.22 5.89 9.13
CA SER A 195 21.27 7.12 8.35
C SER A 195 19.92 7.84 8.36
N ALA A 196 19.93 9.18 8.30
CA ALA A 196 18.71 9.96 8.19
C ALA A 196 17.86 9.46 7.00
N PRO A 197 16.59 9.07 7.22
CA PRO A 197 15.74 8.59 6.15
C PRO A 197 15.35 9.75 5.23
N PRO A 198 15.08 9.46 3.94
CA PRO A 198 14.32 10.38 3.10
C PRO A 198 13.04 10.83 3.83
N PRO A 199 12.62 12.10 3.68
CA PRO A 199 11.37 12.55 4.25
C PRO A 199 10.20 11.77 3.66
N PHE A 200 9.25 11.38 4.52
CA PHE A 200 7.98 10.84 4.05
C PHE A 200 7.13 12.00 3.47
N PRO A 201 6.39 11.81 2.36
CA PRO A 201 5.58 12.87 1.80
C PRO A 201 4.54 13.40 2.79
N GLU A 202 4.65 14.69 3.14
CA GLU A 202 3.88 15.30 4.22
C GLU A 202 2.37 15.25 3.98
N ASP A 203 1.94 15.36 2.72
CA ASP A 203 0.53 15.30 2.36
C ASP A 203 -0.06 13.90 2.61
N VAL A 204 0.67 12.84 2.28
CA VAL A 204 0.27 11.47 2.56
C VAL A 204 0.35 11.15 4.05
N ALA A 205 1.33 11.70 4.78
CA ALA A 205 1.42 11.51 6.24
C ALA A 205 0.28 12.20 7.00
N PHE A 206 -0.23 13.29 6.44
CA PHE A 206 -1.33 14.05 7.04
C PHE A 206 -2.71 13.41 6.79
N LEU A 207 -2.86 12.65 5.69
CA LEU A 207 -4.08 11.91 5.34
C LEU A 207 -4.31 10.71 6.27
#